data_AF-A0A0B4EBZ8-F1
#
_entry.id   AF-A0A0B4EBZ8-F1
#
_cell.length_a   1.000
_cell.length_b   1.000
_cell.length_c   1.000
_cell.angle_alpha   90.00
_cell.angle_beta   90.00
_cell.angle_gamma   90.00
#
_symmetry.space_group_name_H-M   'P 1'
#
loop_
_entity.id
_entity.type
_entity.pdbx_description
1 polymer ?
#
loop_
_entity_poly.entity_id
_entity_poly.type
_entity_poly.pdbx_seq_one_letter_code
_entity_poly.pdbx_strand_id
1 'polypeptide(L)'
;MSRPRLTLIVNNDVTCGERGAAAGQKSWSNQFDPFALKAAAPDLWSAYFRARFRSPREVALFCDVSFQTALNWWGAVTAPASHIALLIMLTDPGVAEFFGNELARAA
;
A
#
# COMPACT_ATOMS: atom_id res chain seq x y z
N MET A 1 36.36 -31.78 -20.68
CA MET A 1 35.31 -30.80 -21.01
C MET A 1 35.58 -29.52 -20.24
N SER A 2 35.94 -28.42 -20.92
CA SER A 2 36.23 -27.13 -20.27
C SER A 2 34.92 -26.35 -20.09
N ARG A 3 34.63 -25.87 -18.88
CA ARG A 3 33.44 -25.06 -18.58
C ARG A 3 33.64 -23.64 -19.11
N PRO A 4 32.69 -23.08 -19.89
CA PRO A 4 32.78 -21.67 -20.28
C PRO A 4 32.67 -20.80 -19.03
N ARG A 5 33.67 -19.96 -18.79
CA ARG A 5 33.67 -18.94 -17.75
C ARG A 5 33.18 -17.63 -18.36
N LEU A 6 32.03 -17.16 -17.89
CA LEU A 6 31.57 -15.81 -18.19
C LEU A 6 32.21 -14.86 -17.18
N THR A 7 32.92 -13.85 -17.69
CA THR A 7 33.49 -12.77 -16.87
C THR A 7 32.64 -11.53 -17.11
N LEU A 8 32.04 -11.02 -16.03
CA LEU A 8 31.36 -9.73 -16.06
C LEU A 8 32.41 -8.63 -16.12
N ILE A 9 32.42 -7.87 -17.21
CA ILE A 9 33.24 -6.67 -17.36
C ILE A 9 32.29 -5.49 -17.21
N VAL A 10 32.45 -4.71 -16.13
CA VAL A 10 31.73 -3.45 -15.94
C VAL A 10 32.65 -2.33 -16.41
N ASN A 11 32.29 -1.68 -17.51
CA ASN A 11 33.02 -0.53 -18.03
C ASN A 11 32.19 0.74 -17.80
N ASN A 12 32.69 1.65 -16.96
CA ASN A 12 32.05 2.93 -16.65
C ASN A 12 32.58 4.08 -17.52
N ASP A 13 33.58 3.83 -18.38
CA ASP A 13 34.21 4.87 -19.22
C ASP A 13 33.44 5.12 -20.52
N VAL A 14 32.37 4.36 -20.78
CA VAL A 14 31.43 4.65 -21.85
C VAL A 14 30.47 5.72 -21.35
N THR A 15 30.74 6.99 -21.67
CA THR A 15 29.70 8.02 -21.63
C THR A 15 28.64 7.63 -22.65
N CYS A 16 27.60 6.95 -22.21
CA CYS A 16 26.45 6.64 -23.04
C CYS A 16 25.85 7.98 -23.49
N GLY A 17 26.10 8.36 -24.74
CA GLY A 17 25.59 9.57 -25.38
C GLY A 17 24.11 9.49 -25.72
N GLU A 18 23.31 8.78 -24.94
CA GLU A 18 21.87 8.87 -25.01
C GLU A 18 21.47 10.00 -24.06
N ARG A 19 20.88 11.07 -24.62
CA ARG A 19 19.94 11.89 -23.86
C ARG A 19 18.83 10.95 -23.41
N GLY A 20 19.04 10.29 -22.27
CA GLY A 20 18.04 9.50 -21.60
C GLY A 20 16.84 10.41 -21.46
N ALA A 21 15.81 10.12 -22.25
CA ALA A 21 14.53 10.78 -22.13
C ALA A 21 14.19 10.84 -20.63
N ALA A 22 13.70 11.99 -20.18
CA ALA A 22 13.19 12.22 -18.83
C ALA A 22 11.93 11.38 -18.56
N ALA A 23 12.02 10.06 -18.73
CA ALA A 23 11.03 9.10 -18.31
C ALA A 23 11.49 8.61 -16.95
N GLY A 24 10.96 9.24 -15.90
CA GLY A 24 11.14 8.81 -14.52
C GLY A 24 10.54 7.42 -14.28
N GLN A 25 11.18 6.36 -14.76
CA GLN A 25 10.96 5.02 -14.23
C GLN A 25 11.70 4.90 -12.90
N LYS A 26 11.10 5.51 -11.86
CA LYS A 26 11.35 5.03 -10.51
C LYS A 26 10.65 3.69 -10.40
N SER A 27 11.38 2.62 -10.10
CA SER A 27 10.79 1.37 -9.64
C SER A 27 9.66 1.68 -8.65
N TRP A 28 8.53 0.99 -8.71
CA TRP A 28 7.43 1.17 -7.76
C TRP A 28 7.90 0.99 -6.31
N SER A 29 8.92 0.16 -6.08
CA SER A 29 9.57 0.01 -4.77
C SER A 29 10.33 1.25 -4.27
N ASN A 30 10.67 2.19 -5.15
CA ASN A 30 11.25 3.50 -4.78
C ASN A 30 10.19 4.60 -4.62
N GLN A 31 8.93 4.31 -4.97
CA GLN A 31 7.81 5.24 -4.83
C GLN A 31 6.90 4.87 -3.65
N PHE A 32 6.81 3.59 -3.33
CA PHE A 32 5.99 3.04 -2.26
C PHE A 32 6.88 2.21 -1.33
N ASP A 33 6.97 2.60 -0.06
CA ASP A 33 7.58 1.77 0.98
C ASP A 33 6.54 0.75 1.48
N PRO A 34 6.64 -0.54 1.10
CA PRO A 34 5.64 -1.53 1.49
C PRO A 34 5.69 -1.85 2.99
N PHE A 35 6.84 -1.67 3.63
CA PHE A 35 6.99 -1.90 5.06
C PHE A 35 6.32 -0.77 5.86
N ALA A 36 6.58 0.48 5.49
CA ALA A 36 5.92 1.63 6.10
C ALA A 36 4.39 1.55 5.94
N LEU A 37 3.90 1.19 4.75
CA LEU A 37 2.47 0.96 4.53
C LEU A 37 1.92 -0.13 5.46
N LYS A 38 2.61 -1.27 5.56
CA LYS A 38 2.17 -2.38 6.41
C LYS A 38 2.14 -1.99 7.89
N ALA A 39 3.11 -1.20 8.34
CA ALA A 39 3.17 -0.70 9.71
C ALA A 39 2.04 0.28 10.02
N ALA A 40 1.72 1.19 9.09
CA ALA A 40 0.68 2.21 9.24
C ALA A 40 -0.75 1.71 8.92
N ALA A 41 -0.90 0.49 8.37
CA ALA A 41 -2.18 0.00 7.90
C ALA A 41 -3.30 0.00 8.97
N PRO A 42 -3.07 -0.43 10.23
CA PRO A 42 -4.11 -0.39 11.25
C PRO A 42 -4.66 1.02 11.50
N ASP A 43 -3.78 2.03 11.55
CA ASP A 43 -4.15 3.42 11.77
C ASP A 43 -4.94 4.00 10.58
N LEU A 44 -4.47 3.75 9.35
CA LEU A 44 -5.16 4.18 8.13
C LEU A 44 -6.58 3.60 8.05
N TRP A 45 -6.72 2.30 8.31
CA TRP A 45 -8.02 1.64 8.29
C TRP A 45 -8.93 2.11 9.41
N SER A 46 -8.39 2.34 10.61
CA SER A 46 -9.14 2.92 11.73
C SER A 46 -9.68 4.30 11.38
N ALA A 47 -8.85 5.17 10.79
CA ALA A 47 -9.25 6.49 10.33
C ALA A 47 -10.36 6.41 9.27
N TYR A 48 -10.21 5.53 8.29
CA TYR A 48 -11.23 5.30 7.25
C TYR A 48 -12.56 4.84 7.85
N PHE A 49 -12.55 3.83 8.72
CA PHE A 49 -13.79 3.33 9.32
C PHE A 49 -14.50 4.38 10.18
N ARG A 50 -13.74 5.20 10.92
CA ARG A 50 -14.29 6.31 11.72
C ARG A 50 -14.84 7.45 10.87
N ALA A 51 -14.29 7.67 9.68
CA ALA A 51 -14.80 8.67 8.75
C ALA A 51 -16.08 8.19 8.04
N ARG A 52 -16.14 6.90 7.69
CA ARG A 52 -17.20 6.33 6.85
C ARG A 52 -18.41 5.79 7.64
N PHE A 53 -18.20 5.31 8.85
CA PHE A 53 -19.22 4.64 9.68
C PHE A 53 -19.34 5.31 11.05
N ARG A 54 -20.48 5.11 11.72
CA ARG A 54 -20.75 5.71 13.04
C ARG A 54 -20.34 4.82 14.21
N SER A 55 -20.13 3.53 13.97
CA SER A 55 -19.76 2.59 15.04
C SER A 55 -19.06 1.33 14.50
N PRO A 56 -18.33 0.60 15.36
CA PRO A 56 -17.79 -0.71 15.00
C PRO A 56 -18.87 -1.73 14.60
N ARG A 57 -20.12 -1.55 15.08
CA ARG A 57 -21.24 -2.42 14.71
C ARG A 57 -21.61 -2.26 13.23
N GLU A 58 -21.61 -1.03 12.71
CA GLU A 58 -21.87 -0.79 11.28
C GLU A 58 -20.77 -1.40 10.41
N VAL A 59 -19.50 -1.30 10.84
CA VAL A 59 -18.36 -1.95 10.16
C VAL A 59 -18.54 -3.46 10.13
N ALA A 60 -18.92 -4.08 11.25
CA ALA A 60 -19.16 -5.53 11.33
C ALA A 60 -20.25 -6.00 10.37
N LEU A 61 -21.37 -5.25 10.31
CA LEU A 61 -22.49 -5.56 9.42
C LEU A 61 -22.12 -5.37 7.94
N PHE A 62 -21.43 -4.28 7.61
CA PHE A 62 -21.07 -3.99 6.23
C PHE A 62 -20.04 -4.97 5.68
N CYS A 63 -19.02 -5.28 6.48
CA CYS A 63 -17.92 -6.17 6.07
C CYS A 63 -18.22 -7.66 6.29
N ASP A 64 -19.39 -8.01 6.84
CA ASP A 64 -19.77 -9.37 7.24
C ASP A 64 -18.71 -10.07 8.10
N VAL A 65 -18.33 -9.42 9.20
CA VAL A 65 -17.33 -9.94 10.16
C VAL A 65 -17.84 -9.89 11.59
N SER A 66 -17.14 -10.58 12.49
CA SER A 66 -17.45 -10.52 13.92
C SER A 66 -17.31 -9.09 14.47
N PHE A 67 -18.10 -8.77 15.50
CA PHE A 67 -17.98 -7.48 16.19
C PHE A 67 -16.57 -7.26 16.78
N GLN A 68 -15.91 -8.31 17.29
CA GLN A 68 -14.55 -8.19 17.83
C GLN A 68 -13.54 -7.82 16.73
N THR A 69 -13.67 -8.39 15.53
CA THR A 69 -12.84 -8.05 14.38
C THR A 69 -13.01 -6.58 14.01
N ALA A 70 -14.27 -6.11 13.92
CA ALA A 70 -14.54 -4.71 13.64
C ALA A 70 -14.05 -3.77 14.76
N LEU A 71 -14.15 -4.19 16.02
CA LEU A 71 -13.64 -3.43 17.16
C LEU A 71 -12.11 -3.30 17.12
N ASN A 72 -11.40 -4.37 16.74
CA ASN A 72 -9.95 -4.34 16.56
C ASN A 72 -9.55 -3.37 15.44
N TRP A 73 -10.26 -3.36 14.32
CA TRP A 73 -10.00 -2.40 13.22
C TRP A 73 -10.31 -0.96 13.64
N TRP A 74 -11.43 -0.73 14.34
CA TRP A 74 -11.82 0.58 14.85
C TRP A 74 -10.84 1.16 15.88
N GLY A 75 -10.13 0.28 16.58
CA GLY A 75 -9.10 0.60 17.56
C GLY A 75 -7.67 0.57 17.02
N ALA A 76 -7.46 0.46 15.71
CA ALA A 76 -6.15 0.35 15.08
C ALA A 76 -5.27 -0.81 15.62
N VAL A 77 -5.88 -1.91 16.08
CA VAL A 77 -5.15 -3.09 16.59
C VAL A 77 -4.66 -3.97 15.44
N THR A 78 -5.51 -4.15 14.44
CA THR A 78 -5.20 -4.90 13.22
C THR A 78 -5.80 -4.20 12.01
N ALA A 79 -5.37 -4.59 10.81
CA ALA A 79 -5.95 -4.12 9.55
C ALA A 79 -6.81 -5.23 8.90
N PRO A 80 -7.74 -4.88 8.00
CA PRO A 80 -8.49 -5.84 7.21
C PRO A 80 -7.59 -6.66 6.27
N ALA A 81 -8.03 -7.88 5.97
CA ALA A 81 -7.42 -8.70 4.94
C ALA A 81 -7.78 -8.19 3.53
N SER A 82 -7.07 -8.69 2.52
CA SER A 82 -7.18 -8.21 1.12
C SER A 82 -8.61 -8.29 0.56
N HIS A 83 -9.39 -9.31 0.88
CA HIS A 83 -10.76 -9.43 0.39
C HIS A 83 -11.70 -8.33 0.92
N ILE A 84 -11.48 -7.85 2.16
CA ILE A 84 -12.23 -6.72 2.72
C ILE A 84 -11.75 -5.40 2.09
N ALA A 85 -10.45 -5.27 1.84
CA ALA A 85 -9.93 -4.13 1.09
C ALA A 85 -10.56 -4.03 -0.31
N LEU A 86 -10.68 -5.16 -1.01
CA LEU A 86 -11.36 -5.24 -2.31
C LEU A 86 -12.86 -4.90 -2.20
N LEU A 87 -13.57 -5.44 -1.20
CA LEU A 87 -14.97 -5.08 -0.96
C LEU A 87 -15.13 -3.56 -0.85
N ILE A 88 -14.28 -2.92 -0.05
CA ILE A 88 -14.33 -1.47 0.16
C ILE A 88 -13.99 -0.70 -1.13
N MET A 89 -12.94 -1.09 -1.84
CA MET A 89 -12.56 -0.47 -3.13
C MET A 89 -13.66 -0.57 -4.19
N LEU A 90 -14.47 -1.62 -4.17
CA LEU A 90 -15.57 -1.82 -5.11
C LEU A 90 -16.86 -1.12 -4.70
N THR A 91 -16.98 -0.68 -3.44
CA THR A 91 -18.23 -0.12 -2.89
C THR A 91 -18.13 1.35 -2.51
N ASP A 92 -16.91 1.87 -2.33
CA ASP A 92 -16.65 3.28 -2.04
C ASP A 92 -15.68 3.87 -3.08
N PRO A 93 -16.16 4.67 -4.04
CA PRO A 93 -15.30 5.28 -5.06
C PRO A 93 -14.31 6.31 -4.48
N GLY A 94 -14.56 6.85 -3.28
CA GLY A 94 -13.71 7.85 -2.63
C GLY A 94 -12.56 7.26 -1.80
N VAL A 95 -12.53 5.93 -1.61
CA VAL A 95 -11.59 5.32 -0.67
C VAL A 95 -10.12 5.50 -1.05
N ALA A 96 -9.80 5.45 -2.35
CA ALA A 96 -8.42 5.61 -2.81
C ALA A 96 -7.89 7.02 -2.51
N GLU A 97 -8.71 8.04 -2.73
CA GLU A 97 -8.39 9.43 -2.40
C GLU A 97 -8.24 9.63 -0.88
N PHE A 98 -9.14 9.02 -0.09
CA PHE A 98 -9.06 9.06 1.37
C PHE A 98 -7.71 8.54 1.88
N PHE A 99 -7.29 7.34 1.46
CA PHE A 99 -6.01 6.78 1.90
C PHE A 99 -4.81 7.60 1.40
N GLY A 100 -4.88 8.15 0.19
CA GLY A 100 -3.85 9.05 -0.32
C GLY A 100 -3.67 10.30 0.56
N ASN A 101 -4.78 10.92 0.96
CA ASN A 101 -4.78 12.10 1.82
C ASN A 101 -4.27 11.79 3.24
N GLU A 102 -4.66 10.66 3.83
CA GLU A 102 -4.19 10.27 5.17
C GLU A 102 -2.71 9.90 5.17
N LEU A 103 -2.21 9.23 4.12
CA LEU A 103 -0.78 8.98 3.95
C LEU A 103 0.02 10.29 3.83
N ALA A 104 -0.49 11.27 3.09
CA ALA A 104 0.16 12.57 2.96
C ALA A 104 0.18 13.39 4.26
N ARG A 105 -0.77 13.15 5.18
CA ARG A 105 -0.79 13.77 6.51
C ARG A 105 0.18 13.14 7.51
N ALA A 106 0.53 11.88 7.30
CA ALA A 106 1.41 11.12 8.17
C ALA A 106 2.91 11.23 7.80
N ALA A 107 3.22 11.77 6.61
CA ALA A 107 4.58 12.00 6.10
C ALA A 107 5.13 13.38 6.51
#